data_AF-A0A5T0VUA9-F1
#
_entry.id   AF-A0A5T0VUA9-F1
#
_cell.length_a   1.000
_cell.length_b   1.000
_cell.length_c   1.000
_cell.angle_alpha   90.00
_cell.angle_beta   90.00
_cell.angle_gamma   90.00
#
_symmetry.space_group_name_H-M   'P 1'
#
loop_
_entity.id
_entity.type
_entity.pdbx_description
1 polymer ?
#
loop_
_entity_poly.entity_id
_entity_poly.type
_entity_poly.pdbx_seq_one_letter_code
_entity_poly.pdbx_strand_id
1 'polypeptide(L)'
;MLNTYNDKYLLYPVLYFYGFGNGILFKALLQNKNHQHIVVFEKDIEIIWIMFHILDFSNELQSARLMVLENDKLQAQDYTELCSSKPFFQFSRIYFLELMSHYYERFHEDILGLNKKLAENFKNSIVSYGNDPLDALQGIEQFVYNLPSMITHPSYKELLSKRKGISDTAIIVSTGPSLTKQLPLLKKYASKATIFCADSSYPILAKHGIKPDYVCMLERTELTAEFFNHDFGEFDKDIVFVCAGVVHPKAIEYLKGRNRKYLIMPRYLYFPIYIKLKYFDFLYNTPSVAHMSYFLSVLLNHKNIIFIGQDLAYAENGNSHPDDYQNSANYESQMYEHILTEAYGGKKEIKTHEFWIFFKQILEAMIIKYHITTYNCTEGGARIKGAIEKPFLWACENLLDKDLNKPFEKLEP
;
A
#
# COMPACT_ATOMS: atom_id res chain seq x y z
N MET A 1 38.42 -5.15 24.99
CA MET A 1 37.03 -5.34 24.54
C MET A 1 36.04 -4.55 25.39
N LEU A 2 35.83 -4.86 26.68
CA LEU A 2 34.81 -4.20 27.51
C LEU A 2 34.87 -2.65 27.57
N ASN A 3 36.05 -2.04 27.71
CA ASN A 3 36.19 -0.57 27.72
C ASN A 3 35.65 0.06 26.43
N THR A 4 35.96 -0.52 25.28
CA THR A 4 35.45 -0.06 23.98
C THR A 4 33.93 -0.04 23.94
N TYR A 5 33.26 -1.04 24.54
CA TYR A 5 31.79 -1.08 24.61
C TYR A 5 31.21 -0.04 25.56
N ASN A 6 31.84 0.15 26.72
CA ASN A 6 31.43 1.16 27.68
C ASN A 6 31.67 2.59 27.19
N ASP A 7 32.62 2.80 26.27
CA ASP A 7 32.91 4.13 25.72
C ASP A 7 32.08 4.42 24.47
N LYS A 8 32.07 3.50 23.49
CA LYS A 8 31.48 3.73 22.16
C LYS A 8 30.02 3.34 22.06
N TYR A 9 29.62 2.30 22.79
CA TYR A 9 28.32 1.66 22.63
C TYR A 9 27.41 1.81 23.86
N LEU A 10 27.81 2.61 24.86
CA LEU A 10 27.11 2.78 26.14
C LEU A 10 25.59 3.01 26.03
N LEU A 11 25.16 3.78 25.03
CA LEU A 11 23.76 4.16 24.83
C LEU A 11 23.05 3.31 23.76
N TYR A 12 23.71 2.30 23.21
CA TYR A 12 23.10 1.43 22.22
C TYR A 12 22.12 0.49 22.93
N PRO A 13 20.83 0.52 22.57
CA PRO A 13 19.84 -0.34 23.21
C PRO A 13 19.91 -1.78 22.72
N VAL A 14 20.49 -2.01 21.54
CA VAL A 14 20.67 -3.34 20.98
C VAL A 14 22.11 -3.53 20.51
N LEU A 15 22.69 -4.68 20.84
CA LEU A 15 23.99 -5.14 20.33
C LEU A 15 23.83 -6.51 19.66
N TYR A 16 24.58 -6.77 18.60
CA TYR A 16 24.52 -8.04 17.86
C TYR A 16 25.90 -8.67 17.78
N PHE A 17 25.98 -9.95 18.12
CA PHE A 17 27.22 -10.72 18.15
C PHE A 17 27.08 -12.02 17.36
N TYR A 18 28.16 -12.42 16.70
CA TYR A 18 28.36 -13.78 16.24
C TYR A 18 29.30 -14.51 17.19
N GLY A 19 28.80 -15.60 17.76
CA GLY A 19 29.46 -16.44 18.73
C GLY A 19 29.13 -16.09 20.17
N PHE A 20 28.91 -17.10 21.00
CA PHE A 20 28.66 -16.94 22.43
C PHE A 20 29.94 -16.90 23.26
N GLY A 21 30.97 -17.63 22.81
CA GLY A 21 32.24 -17.77 23.51
C GLY A 21 32.02 -18.28 24.95
N ASN A 22 32.69 -17.63 25.91
CA ASN A 22 32.54 -17.97 27.33
C ASN A 22 31.39 -17.21 28.04
N GLY A 23 30.63 -16.39 27.32
CA GLY A 23 29.50 -15.61 27.86
C GLY A 23 29.84 -14.49 28.86
N ILE A 24 31.06 -14.41 29.40
CA ILE A 24 31.44 -13.44 30.45
C ILE A 24 31.26 -12.00 29.97
N LEU A 25 31.55 -11.72 28.70
CA LEU A 25 31.34 -10.40 28.11
C LEU A 25 29.87 -9.98 28.21
N PHE A 26 28.93 -10.87 27.88
CA PHE A 26 27.50 -10.53 27.91
C PHE A 26 27.03 -10.28 29.34
N LYS A 27 27.53 -11.02 30.33
CA LYS A 27 27.26 -10.71 31.74
C LYS A 27 27.70 -9.31 32.13
N ALA A 28 28.90 -8.90 31.68
CA ALA A 28 29.44 -7.58 31.95
C ALA A 28 28.64 -6.48 31.22
N LEU A 29 28.36 -6.67 29.93
CA LEU A 29 27.59 -5.71 29.13
C LEU A 29 26.17 -5.55 29.69
N LEU A 30 25.50 -6.64 30.09
CA LEU A 30 24.13 -6.58 30.62
C LEU A 30 24.00 -5.91 31.99
N GLN A 31 25.11 -5.57 32.67
CA GLN A 31 25.08 -4.65 33.82
C GLN A 31 24.63 -3.24 33.41
N ASN A 32 24.86 -2.84 32.16
CA ASN A 32 24.38 -1.58 31.62
C ASN A 32 22.87 -1.66 31.33
N LYS A 33 22.09 -0.85 32.04
CA LYS A 33 20.62 -0.80 31.89
C LYS A 33 20.17 -0.22 30.54
N ASN A 34 21.04 0.50 29.83
CA ASN A 34 20.71 1.03 28.52
C ASN A 34 20.65 -0.07 27.46
N HIS A 35 21.40 -1.18 27.63
CA HIS A 35 21.31 -2.34 26.75
C HIS A 35 20.01 -3.10 27.04
N GLN A 36 19.02 -2.89 26.19
CA GLN A 36 17.72 -3.56 26.24
C GLN A 36 17.85 -5.00 25.75
N HIS A 37 18.59 -5.24 24.66
CA HIS A 37 18.83 -6.56 24.11
C HIS A 37 20.29 -6.76 23.65
N ILE A 38 20.85 -7.93 23.91
CA ILE A 38 22.04 -8.44 23.26
C ILE A 38 21.61 -9.69 22.49
N VAL A 39 21.74 -9.64 21.17
CA VAL A 39 21.41 -10.75 20.27
C VAL A 39 22.70 -11.47 19.92
N VAL A 40 22.77 -12.76 20.19
CA VAL A 40 23.94 -13.60 19.96
C VAL A 40 23.55 -14.72 19.03
N PHE A 41 24.20 -14.77 17.86
CA PHE A 41 24.05 -15.86 16.91
C PHE A 41 25.14 -16.88 17.16
N GLU A 42 24.78 -18.08 17.60
CA GLU A 42 25.73 -19.17 17.86
C GLU A 42 25.45 -20.33 16.91
N LYS A 43 26.51 -20.86 16.31
CA LYS A 43 26.45 -22.02 15.41
C LYS A 43 26.64 -23.32 16.18
N ASP A 44 27.53 -23.32 17.17
CA ASP A 44 27.85 -24.49 17.97
C ASP A 44 27.06 -24.50 19.28
N ILE A 45 25.97 -25.26 19.29
CA ILE A 45 25.07 -25.36 20.44
C ILE A 45 25.75 -25.99 21.67
N GLU A 46 26.84 -26.75 21.49
CA GLU A 46 27.59 -27.32 22.60
C GLU A 46 28.25 -26.22 23.44
N ILE A 47 28.69 -25.12 22.81
CA ILE A 47 29.23 -23.96 23.53
C ILE A 47 28.16 -23.37 24.46
N ILE A 48 26.92 -23.21 23.98
CA ILE A 48 25.79 -22.74 24.80
C ILE A 48 25.53 -23.71 25.95
N TRP A 49 25.46 -25.01 25.65
CA TRP A 49 25.20 -26.04 26.63
C TRP A 49 26.24 -26.00 27.75
N ILE A 50 27.53 -26.02 27.44
CA ILE A 50 28.60 -25.99 28.43
C ILE A 50 28.53 -24.70 29.26
N MET A 51 28.37 -23.54 28.61
CA MET A 51 28.39 -22.26 29.32
C MET A 51 27.20 -22.09 30.27
N PHE A 52 26.02 -22.58 29.91
CA PHE A 52 24.85 -22.52 30.80
C PHE A 52 24.95 -23.47 32.00
N HIS A 53 25.82 -24.50 31.96
CA HIS A 53 26.15 -25.29 33.14
C HIS A 53 27.16 -24.60 34.07
N ILE A 54 27.95 -23.65 33.55
CA ILE A 54 29.00 -22.97 34.31
C ILE A 54 28.52 -21.61 34.84
N LEU A 55 27.75 -20.87 34.06
CA LEU A 55 27.25 -19.53 34.36
C LEU A 55 25.72 -19.49 34.27
N ASP A 56 25.09 -18.98 35.31
CA ASP A 56 23.64 -18.79 35.33
C ASP A 56 23.24 -17.55 34.52
N PHE A 57 22.54 -17.73 33.39
CA PHE A 57 21.96 -16.67 32.55
C PHE A 57 20.43 -16.57 32.68
N SER A 58 19.82 -17.22 33.66
CA SER A 58 18.36 -17.36 33.76
C SER A 58 17.63 -16.01 33.74
N ASN A 59 18.14 -15.02 34.48
CA ASN A 59 17.53 -13.68 34.52
C ASN A 59 17.61 -12.95 33.18
N GLU A 60 18.76 -13.00 32.52
CA GLU A 60 18.97 -12.33 31.24
C GLU A 60 18.16 -12.96 30.11
N LEU A 61 18.01 -14.29 30.11
CA LEU A 61 17.19 -15.03 29.14
C LEU A 61 15.70 -14.80 29.41
N GLN A 62 15.25 -14.91 30.67
CA GLN A 62 13.84 -14.73 31.04
C GLN A 62 13.33 -13.32 30.75
N SER A 63 14.19 -12.31 30.93
CA SER A 63 13.87 -10.91 30.60
C SER A 63 14.07 -10.58 29.11
N ALA A 64 14.47 -11.55 28.29
CA ALA A 64 14.86 -11.39 26.88
C ALA A 64 15.96 -10.34 26.65
N ARG A 65 16.70 -9.93 27.70
CA ARG A 65 17.84 -9.03 27.56
C ARG A 65 19.03 -9.71 26.89
N LEU A 66 19.13 -11.03 27.03
CA LEU A 66 20.00 -11.88 26.23
C LEU A 66 19.14 -12.76 25.33
N MET A 67 19.38 -12.69 24.02
CA MET A 67 18.74 -13.54 23.02
C MET A 67 19.81 -14.39 22.36
N VAL A 68 19.76 -15.70 22.53
CA VAL A 68 20.69 -16.64 21.88
C VAL A 68 19.94 -17.36 20.76
N LEU A 69 20.40 -17.16 19.53
CA LEU A 69 19.78 -17.68 18.32
C LEU A 69 20.72 -18.69 17.67
N GLU A 70 20.22 -19.91 17.44
CA GLU A 70 20.96 -20.93 16.71
C GLU A 70 20.97 -20.57 15.22
N ASN A 71 22.14 -20.20 14.70
CA ASN A 71 22.28 -19.60 13.37
C ASN A 71 21.65 -20.45 12.26
N ASP A 72 21.85 -21.77 12.31
CA ASP A 72 21.46 -22.69 11.24
C ASP A 72 19.95 -23.05 11.28
N LYS A 73 19.22 -22.66 12.32
CA LYS A 73 17.77 -22.89 12.43
C LYS A 73 16.89 -21.70 12.04
N LEU A 74 17.48 -20.51 11.89
CA LEU A 74 16.75 -19.30 11.55
C LEU A 74 16.09 -19.37 10.17
N GLN A 75 14.80 -19.09 10.13
CA GLN A 75 13.97 -18.99 8.94
C GLN A 75 13.76 -17.52 8.53
N ALA A 76 13.24 -17.31 7.32
CA ALA A 76 12.94 -15.96 6.81
C ALA A 76 12.02 -15.15 7.74
N GLN A 77 11.06 -15.81 8.38
CA GLN A 77 10.13 -15.17 9.31
C GLN A 77 10.86 -14.64 10.56
N ASP A 78 11.83 -15.38 11.10
CA ASP A 78 12.58 -14.95 12.30
C ASP A 78 13.33 -13.64 12.05
N TYR A 79 13.98 -13.51 10.88
CA TYR A 79 14.64 -12.27 10.49
C TYR A 79 13.65 -11.12 10.32
N THR A 80 12.49 -11.39 9.72
CA THR A 80 11.46 -10.37 9.51
C THR A 80 10.93 -9.86 10.85
N GLU A 81 10.61 -10.77 11.78
CA GLU A 81 10.10 -10.43 13.11
C GLU A 81 11.13 -9.67 13.94
N LEU A 82 12.39 -10.13 13.94
CA LEU A 82 13.49 -9.44 14.61
C LEU A 82 13.67 -8.03 14.05
N CYS A 83 13.81 -7.89 12.73
CA CYS A 83 14.14 -6.60 12.10
C CYS A 83 12.96 -5.60 12.08
N SER A 84 11.72 -6.06 12.20
CA SER A 84 10.51 -5.21 12.18
C SER A 84 9.98 -4.85 13.56
N SER A 85 10.47 -5.48 14.63
CA SER A 85 9.99 -5.27 16.00
C SER A 85 10.75 -4.16 16.73
N LYS A 86 10.13 -3.58 17.77
CA LYS A 86 10.81 -2.64 18.68
C LYS A 86 11.63 -3.44 19.71
N PRO A 87 12.82 -2.95 20.10
CA PRO A 87 13.48 -1.74 19.64
C PRO A 87 14.32 -1.92 18.36
N PHE A 88 14.56 -3.15 17.90
CA PHE A 88 15.46 -3.49 16.77
C PHE A 88 15.28 -2.59 15.55
N PHE A 89 14.05 -2.42 15.08
CA PHE A 89 13.73 -1.57 13.94
C PHE A 89 14.13 -0.09 14.15
N GLN A 90 13.84 0.48 15.33
CA GLN A 90 14.08 1.88 15.65
C GLN A 90 15.58 2.22 15.66
N PHE A 91 16.42 1.23 15.94
CA PHE A 91 17.87 1.35 16.00
C PHE A 91 18.57 0.60 14.85
N SER A 92 17.83 0.28 13.78
CA SER A 92 18.38 -0.40 12.59
C SER A 92 19.53 0.34 11.93
N ARG A 93 19.54 1.69 11.97
CA ARG A 93 20.63 2.52 11.41
C ARG A 93 21.98 2.35 12.11
N ILE A 94 21.99 1.87 13.35
CA ILE A 94 23.20 1.64 14.13
C ILE A 94 23.52 0.14 14.25
N TYR A 95 22.90 -0.70 13.42
CA TYR A 95 23.19 -2.13 13.33
C TYR A 95 24.65 -2.37 12.93
N PHE A 96 25.28 -3.31 13.65
CA PHE A 96 26.53 -3.95 13.29
C PHE A 96 26.53 -5.36 13.86
N LEU A 97 27.27 -6.28 13.25
CA LEU A 97 27.48 -7.63 13.75
C LEU A 97 28.93 -7.78 14.20
N GLU A 98 29.16 -7.89 15.51
CA GLU A 98 30.50 -8.09 16.05
C GLU A 98 30.84 -9.58 16.18
N LEU A 99 32.09 -9.97 15.89
CA LEU A 99 32.61 -11.27 16.31
C LEU A 99 32.99 -11.26 17.79
N MET A 100 32.50 -12.24 18.54
CA MET A 100 32.83 -12.38 19.96
C MET A 100 34.34 -12.61 20.21
N SER A 101 35.02 -13.29 19.28
CA SER A 101 36.49 -13.43 19.29
C SER A 101 37.00 -13.91 17.93
N HIS A 102 38.32 -13.82 17.73
CA HIS A 102 39.00 -14.33 16.52
C HIS A 102 38.75 -15.81 16.24
N TYR A 103 38.37 -16.61 17.24
CA TYR A 103 38.01 -18.02 17.04
C TYR A 103 36.88 -18.19 16.01
N TYR A 104 35.91 -17.28 16.01
CA TYR A 104 34.74 -17.37 15.14
C TYR A 104 35.04 -16.98 13.68
N GLU A 105 36.22 -16.43 13.36
CA GLU A 105 36.62 -16.12 11.98
C GLU A 105 36.63 -17.36 11.08
N ARG A 106 36.75 -18.56 11.66
CA ARG A 106 36.64 -19.84 10.94
C ARG A 106 35.26 -20.06 10.28
N PHE A 107 34.22 -19.35 10.74
CA PHE A 107 32.86 -19.41 10.22
C PHE A 107 32.56 -18.23 9.26
N HIS A 108 33.58 -17.77 8.53
CA HIS A 108 33.52 -16.57 7.69
C HIS A 108 32.29 -16.50 6.77
N GLU A 109 32.00 -17.58 6.04
CA GLU A 109 30.87 -17.64 5.11
C GLU A 109 29.52 -17.53 5.83
N ASP A 110 29.37 -18.18 6.99
CA ASP A 110 28.15 -18.11 7.80
C ASP A 110 27.93 -16.69 8.34
N ILE A 111 29.00 -16.04 8.81
CA ILE A 111 28.98 -14.66 9.31
C ILE A 111 28.55 -13.70 8.19
N LEU A 112 29.16 -13.80 7.00
CA LEU A 112 28.80 -12.96 5.87
C LEU A 112 27.36 -13.18 5.42
N GLY A 113 26.93 -14.44 5.35
CA GLY A 113 25.57 -14.82 5.00
C GLY A 113 24.54 -14.28 6.00
N LEU A 114 24.80 -14.43 7.30
CA LEU A 114 23.95 -13.89 8.35
C LEU A 114 23.88 -12.37 8.28
N ASN A 115 25.02 -11.69 8.18
CA ASN A 115 25.07 -10.23 8.12
C ASN A 115 24.30 -9.69 6.92
N LYS A 116 24.42 -10.35 5.76
CA LYS A 116 23.65 -10.02 4.56
C LYS A 116 22.15 -10.16 4.80
N LYS A 117 21.69 -11.28 5.36
CA LYS A 117 20.26 -11.51 5.68
C LYS A 117 19.72 -10.45 6.64
N LEU A 118 20.45 -10.10 7.70
CA LEU A 118 20.04 -9.06 8.66
C LEU A 118 19.99 -7.68 8.01
N ALA A 119 21.02 -7.30 7.25
CA ALA A 119 21.06 -6.01 6.55
C ALA A 119 19.92 -5.87 5.53
N GLU A 120 19.63 -6.93 4.76
CA GLU A 120 18.51 -6.97 3.82
C GLU A 120 17.15 -6.87 4.54
N ASN A 121 16.96 -7.59 5.64
CA ASN A 121 15.69 -7.54 6.40
C ASN A 121 15.49 -6.19 7.10
N PHE A 122 16.54 -5.57 7.65
CA PHE A 122 16.44 -4.19 8.15
C PHE A 122 16.09 -3.21 7.03
N LYS A 123 16.75 -3.32 5.86
CA LYS A 123 16.42 -2.49 4.70
C LYS A 123 14.96 -2.65 4.28
N ASN A 124 14.49 -3.88 4.16
CA ASN A 124 13.09 -4.19 3.79
C ASN A 124 12.11 -3.63 4.81
N SER A 125 12.43 -3.78 6.11
CA SER A 125 11.63 -3.21 7.19
C SER A 125 11.57 -1.68 7.05
N ILE A 126 12.69 -0.99 6.84
CA ILE A 126 12.74 0.47 6.65
C ILE A 126 11.87 0.91 5.48
N VAL A 127 11.98 0.23 4.33
CA VAL A 127 11.17 0.56 3.15
C VAL A 127 9.68 0.37 3.43
N SER A 128 9.29 -0.69 4.15
CA SER A 128 7.87 -0.97 4.45
C SER A 128 7.19 0.07 5.35
N TYR A 129 7.94 0.73 6.23
CA TYR A 129 7.42 1.80 7.12
C TYR A 129 7.42 3.19 6.46
N GLY A 130 8.02 3.33 5.28
CA GLY A 130 8.23 4.60 4.59
C GLY A 130 9.69 5.07 4.73
N ASN A 131 10.28 5.45 3.60
CA ASN A 131 11.69 5.82 3.48
C ASN A 131 11.90 7.32 3.17
N ASP A 132 10.84 8.11 3.03
CA ASP A 132 10.91 9.53 2.71
C ASP A 132 10.23 10.38 3.81
N PRO A 133 11.00 11.05 4.69
CA PRO A 133 10.45 11.93 5.71
C PRO A 133 9.82 13.20 5.12
N LEU A 134 10.24 13.66 3.94
CA LEU A 134 9.62 14.81 3.28
C LEU A 134 8.22 14.46 2.76
N ASP A 135 8.03 13.29 2.15
CA ASP A 135 6.69 12.79 1.78
C ASP A 135 5.76 12.69 3.01
N ALA A 136 6.30 12.19 4.13
CA ALA A 136 5.55 12.07 5.37
C ALA A 136 5.11 13.44 5.90
N LEU A 137 6.02 14.43 5.93
CA LEU A 137 5.72 15.80 6.36
C LEU A 137 4.73 16.49 5.42
N GLN A 138 4.89 16.33 4.10
CA GLN A 138 3.95 16.81 3.09
C GLN A 138 2.56 16.22 3.32
N GLY A 139 2.46 14.92 3.58
CA GLY A 139 1.19 14.26 3.89
C GLY A 139 0.49 14.83 5.12
N ILE A 140 1.25 15.14 6.17
CA ILE A 140 0.71 15.76 7.40
C ILE A 140 0.24 17.19 7.10
N GLU A 141 1.07 17.99 6.44
CA GLU A 141 0.75 19.37 6.08
C GLU A 141 -0.54 19.47 5.25
N GLN A 142 -0.61 18.71 4.14
CA GLN A 142 -1.77 18.71 3.27
C GLN A 142 -3.02 18.18 3.97
N PHE A 143 -2.87 17.17 4.83
CA PHE A 143 -3.98 16.71 5.67
C PHE A 143 -4.52 17.81 6.59
N VAL A 144 -3.65 18.60 7.21
CA VAL A 144 -4.05 19.73 8.07
C VAL A 144 -4.77 20.80 7.25
N TYR A 145 -4.32 21.11 6.02
CA TYR A 145 -5.02 22.06 5.14
C TYR A 145 -6.39 21.56 4.69
N ASN A 146 -6.54 20.26 4.46
CA ASN A 146 -7.80 19.66 4.02
C ASN A 146 -8.80 19.43 5.17
N LEU A 147 -8.32 19.37 6.42
CA LEU A 147 -9.11 19.05 7.60
C LEU A 147 -10.37 19.92 7.77
N PRO A 148 -10.34 21.27 7.62
CA PRO A 148 -11.55 22.08 7.72
C PRO A 148 -12.61 21.71 6.69
N SER A 149 -12.20 21.39 5.47
CA SER A 149 -13.11 20.93 4.41
C SER A 149 -13.66 19.56 4.75
N MET A 150 -12.84 18.64 5.25
CA MET A 150 -13.27 17.29 5.63
C MET A 150 -14.37 17.30 6.69
N ILE A 151 -14.28 18.16 7.70
CA ILE A 151 -15.26 18.20 8.80
C ILE A 151 -16.53 19.00 8.49
N THR A 152 -16.56 19.75 7.40
CA THR A 152 -17.69 20.61 7.00
C THR A 152 -18.45 20.06 5.79
N HIS A 153 -18.06 18.90 5.29
CA HIS A 153 -18.61 18.26 4.11
C HIS A 153 -19.15 16.88 4.49
N PRO A 154 -20.00 16.26 3.65
CA PRO A 154 -20.59 14.96 3.95
C PRO A 154 -19.53 13.94 4.35
N SER A 155 -19.83 13.15 5.37
CA SER A 155 -18.92 12.11 5.82
C SER A 155 -19.08 10.81 5.03
N TYR A 156 -18.13 9.88 5.16
CA TYR A 156 -18.33 8.53 4.65
C TYR A 156 -19.56 7.84 5.27
N LYS A 157 -19.93 8.15 6.52
CA LYS A 157 -21.12 7.58 7.16
C LYS A 157 -22.38 8.01 6.44
N GLU A 158 -22.42 9.27 6.01
CA GLU A 158 -23.51 9.79 5.21
C GLU A 158 -23.55 9.12 3.83
N LEU A 159 -22.39 8.93 3.19
CA LEU A 159 -22.31 8.16 1.95
C LEU A 159 -22.93 6.76 2.12
N LEU A 160 -22.57 6.04 3.19
CA LEU A 160 -23.09 4.69 3.45
C LEU A 160 -24.56 4.69 3.85
N SER A 161 -25.02 5.65 4.67
CA SER A 161 -26.41 5.71 5.12
C SER A 161 -27.37 5.91 3.94
N LYS A 162 -26.96 6.69 2.94
CA LYS A 162 -27.75 7.07 1.77
C LYS A 162 -27.62 6.11 0.60
N ARG A 163 -26.44 5.52 0.41
CA ARG A 163 -26.11 4.84 -0.85
C ARG A 163 -25.67 3.38 -0.72
N LYS A 164 -25.63 2.81 0.49
CA LYS A 164 -25.34 1.39 0.66
C LYS A 164 -26.47 0.52 0.10
N GLY A 165 -26.12 -0.46 -0.72
CA GLY A 165 -27.06 -1.45 -1.26
C GLY A 165 -28.02 -0.93 -2.33
N ILE A 166 -27.84 0.29 -2.84
CA ILE A 166 -28.72 0.86 -3.89
C ILE A 166 -28.41 0.29 -5.29
N SER A 167 -27.24 -0.31 -5.46
CA SER A 167 -26.79 -0.94 -6.69
C SER A 167 -26.09 -2.25 -6.39
N ASP A 168 -26.38 -3.28 -7.18
CA ASP A 168 -25.74 -4.58 -7.06
C ASP A 168 -24.36 -4.63 -7.74
N THR A 169 -24.08 -3.73 -8.69
CA THR A 169 -22.87 -3.80 -9.52
C THR A 169 -22.15 -2.46 -9.57
N ALA A 170 -20.86 -2.47 -9.26
CA ALA A 170 -19.96 -1.35 -9.51
C ALA A 170 -19.03 -1.63 -10.70
N ILE A 171 -18.79 -0.59 -11.50
CA ILE A 171 -17.75 -0.55 -12.52
C ILE A 171 -16.66 0.41 -12.02
N ILE A 172 -15.44 -0.10 -11.89
CA ILE A 172 -14.25 0.67 -11.56
C ILE A 172 -13.51 0.95 -12.86
N VAL A 173 -13.41 2.25 -13.17
CA VAL A 173 -12.81 2.79 -14.37
C VAL A 173 -11.44 3.34 -14.05
N SER A 174 -10.42 2.62 -14.48
CA SER A 174 -9.01 2.98 -14.32
C SER A 174 -8.39 3.43 -15.64
N THR A 175 -7.20 4.02 -15.59
CA THR A 175 -6.59 4.76 -16.71
C THR A 175 -5.55 3.94 -17.48
N GLY A 176 -5.77 2.64 -17.63
CA GLY A 176 -4.91 1.76 -18.42
C GLY A 176 -5.26 1.82 -19.93
N PRO A 177 -4.32 1.46 -20.81
CA PRO A 177 -4.47 1.56 -22.27
C PRO A 177 -5.74 0.92 -22.88
N SER A 178 -6.31 -0.11 -22.25
CA SER A 178 -7.53 -0.78 -22.73
C SER A 178 -8.80 0.03 -22.53
N LEU A 179 -8.77 1.10 -21.71
CA LEU A 179 -9.95 1.90 -21.37
C LEU A 179 -10.71 2.38 -22.62
N THR A 180 -10.00 2.93 -23.61
CA THR A 180 -10.62 3.51 -24.82
C THR A 180 -11.55 2.54 -25.53
N LYS A 181 -11.21 1.25 -25.55
CA LYS A 181 -12.02 0.20 -26.19
C LYS A 181 -13.37 -0.01 -25.50
N GLN A 182 -13.45 0.29 -24.20
CA GLN A 182 -14.63 0.06 -23.37
C GLN A 182 -15.57 1.26 -23.28
N LEU A 183 -15.13 2.46 -23.67
CA LEU A 183 -15.92 3.69 -23.55
C LEU A 183 -17.29 3.63 -24.27
N PRO A 184 -17.43 3.09 -25.50
CA PRO A 184 -18.73 3.00 -26.16
C PRO A 184 -19.74 2.14 -25.39
N LEU A 185 -19.29 1.00 -24.84
CA LEU A 185 -20.12 0.13 -24.02
C LEU A 185 -20.43 0.77 -22.67
N LEU A 186 -19.43 1.38 -22.02
CA LEU A 186 -19.62 2.06 -20.75
C LEU A 186 -20.70 3.14 -20.88
N LYS A 187 -20.66 3.94 -21.96
CA LYS A 187 -21.67 4.96 -22.25
C LYS A 187 -23.07 4.38 -22.39
N LYS A 188 -23.20 3.24 -23.07
CA LYS A 188 -24.49 2.55 -23.27
C LYS A 188 -25.09 2.01 -21.97
N TYR A 189 -24.25 1.55 -21.03
CA TYR A 189 -24.69 0.88 -19.81
C TYR A 189 -24.54 1.74 -18.53
N ALA A 190 -24.16 3.01 -18.66
CA ALA A 190 -23.80 3.86 -17.53
C ALA A 190 -24.92 4.09 -16.50
N SER A 191 -26.20 4.03 -16.93
CA SER A 191 -27.36 4.15 -16.04
C SER A 191 -27.58 2.93 -15.14
N LYS A 192 -26.93 1.80 -15.42
CA LYS A 192 -27.26 0.49 -14.84
C LYS A 192 -26.30 -0.01 -13.75
N ALA A 193 -25.17 0.66 -13.56
CA ALA A 193 -24.17 0.31 -12.57
C ALA A 193 -23.71 1.55 -11.81
N THR A 194 -23.22 1.38 -10.58
CA THR A 194 -22.44 2.44 -9.92
C THR A 194 -21.08 2.57 -10.63
N ILE A 195 -20.70 3.77 -11.06
CA ILE A 195 -19.43 4.04 -11.74
C ILE A 195 -18.49 4.78 -10.79
N PHE A 196 -17.38 4.12 -10.46
CA PHE A 196 -16.21 4.74 -9.85
C PHE A 196 -15.19 5.04 -10.92
N CYS A 197 -14.72 6.28 -10.97
CA CYS A 197 -13.72 6.74 -11.90
C CYS A 197 -12.46 7.15 -11.15
N ALA A 198 -11.29 6.74 -11.63
CA ALA A 198 -10.04 7.31 -11.17
C ALA A 198 -9.93 8.79 -11.61
N ASP A 199 -9.34 9.63 -10.76
CA ASP A 199 -9.00 11.03 -11.08
C ASP A 199 -8.42 11.23 -12.49
N SER A 200 -7.46 10.39 -12.88
CA SER A 200 -6.82 10.39 -14.20
C SER A 200 -7.73 9.96 -15.36
N SER A 201 -8.76 9.17 -15.08
CA SER A 201 -9.78 8.76 -16.06
C SER A 201 -10.91 9.79 -16.20
N TYR A 202 -11.08 10.69 -15.23
CA TYR A 202 -12.17 11.66 -15.21
C TYR A 202 -12.20 12.60 -16.42
N PRO A 203 -11.07 13.23 -16.84
CA PRO A 203 -11.05 14.04 -18.06
C PRO A 203 -11.40 13.24 -19.33
N ILE A 204 -10.99 11.97 -19.39
CA ILE A 204 -11.31 11.06 -20.52
C ILE A 204 -12.83 10.82 -20.54
N LEU A 205 -13.42 10.47 -19.40
CA LEU A 205 -14.86 10.20 -19.31
C LEU A 205 -15.70 11.44 -19.65
N ALA A 206 -15.27 12.62 -19.19
CA ALA A 206 -15.90 13.89 -19.55
C ALA A 206 -15.87 14.16 -21.06
N LYS A 207 -14.70 13.97 -21.71
CA LYS A 207 -14.54 14.11 -23.16
C LYS A 207 -15.49 13.20 -23.95
N HIS A 208 -15.75 12.00 -23.45
CA HIS A 208 -16.66 11.04 -24.09
C HIS A 208 -18.13 11.15 -23.64
N GLY A 209 -18.43 12.10 -22.75
CA GLY A 209 -19.78 12.34 -22.24
C GLY A 209 -20.31 11.18 -21.38
N ILE A 210 -19.46 10.56 -20.58
CA ILE A 210 -19.79 9.47 -19.67
C ILE A 210 -19.69 10.00 -18.24
N LYS A 211 -20.83 10.24 -17.60
CA LYS A 211 -20.87 10.78 -16.23
C LYS A 211 -20.65 9.66 -15.19
N PRO A 212 -19.56 9.67 -14.41
CA PRO A 212 -19.38 8.75 -13.29
C PRO A 212 -20.25 9.16 -12.09
N ASP A 213 -20.53 8.24 -11.18
CA ASP A 213 -21.20 8.59 -9.91
C ASP A 213 -20.18 9.07 -8.87
N TYR A 214 -18.98 8.50 -8.90
CA TYR A 214 -17.87 8.85 -8.02
C TYR A 214 -16.58 9.06 -8.80
N VAL A 215 -15.83 10.12 -8.45
CA VAL A 215 -14.46 10.33 -8.92
C VAL A 215 -13.53 10.26 -7.72
N CYS A 216 -12.57 9.33 -7.73
CA CYS A 216 -11.69 9.08 -6.58
C CYS A 216 -10.29 9.66 -6.81
N MET A 217 -9.72 10.31 -5.80
CA MET A 217 -8.34 10.81 -5.81
C MET A 217 -7.61 10.40 -4.53
N LEU A 218 -6.44 9.79 -4.69
CA LEU A 218 -5.64 9.28 -3.58
C LEU A 218 -4.31 10.04 -3.41
N GLU A 219 -3.71 10.47 -4.52
CA GLU A 219 -2.35 10.98 -4.57
C GLU A 219 -2.24 12.44 -4.10
N ARG A 220 -1.04 12.78 -3.63
CA ARG A 220 -0.75 14.05 -2.93
C ARG A 220 0.12 15.02 -3.72
N THR A 221 0.30 14.74 -5.01
CA THR A 221 1.13 15.57 -5.91
C THR A 221 0.29 16.66 -6.56
N GLU A 222 0.95 17.76 -6.92
CA GLU A 222 0.33 18.83 -7.69
C GLU A 222 -0.13 18.35 -9.07
N LEU A 223 0.67 17.49 -9.73
CA LEU A 223 0.35 16.90 -11.03
C LEU A 223 -1.01 16.19 -11.00
N THR A 224 -1.31 15.42 -9.96
CA THR A 224 -2.59 14.73 -9.85
C THR A 224 -3.75 15.69 -9.55
N ALA A 225 -3.51 16.81 -8.88
CA ALA A 225 -4.55 17.82 -8.67
C ALA A 225 -5.04 18.45 -9.99
N GLU A 226 -4.18 18.55 -11.00
CA GLU A 226 -4.53 19.11 -12.30
C GLU A 226 -5.61 18.30 -13.04
N PHE A 227 -5.84 17.02 -12.72
CA PHE A 227 -7.00 16.26 -13.24
C PHE A 227 -8.34 16.91 -12.87
N PHE A 228 -8.38 17.72 -11.81
CA PHE A 228 -9.58 18.48 -11.41
C PHE A 228 -9.57 19.90 -11.95
N ASN A 229 -8.51 20.35 -12.63
CA ASN A 229 -8.41 21.70 -13.18
C ASN A 229 -9.05 21.83 -14.58
N HIS A 230 -10.25 21.29 -14.72
CA HIS A 230 -11.09 21.46 -15.91
C HIS A 230 -12.40 22.11 -15.53
N ASP A 231 -13.00 22.88 -16.43
CA ASP A 231 -14.37 23.32 -16.31
C ASP A 231 -15.25 22.54 -17.29
N PHE A 232 -16.03 21.60 -16.77
CA PHE A 232 -16.99 20.82 -17.55
C PHE A 232 -18.44 21.26 -17.31
N GLY A 233 -18.67 22.36 -16.58
CA GLY A 233 -20.00 22.92 -16.30
C GLY A 233 -20.98 21.89 -15.73
N GLU A 234 -22.17 21.78 -16.35
CA GLU A 234 -23.26 20.89 -15.92
C GLU A 234 -22.91 19.39 -15.97
N PHE A 235 -21.82 19.01 -16.63
CA PHE A 235 -21.33 17.62 -16.57
C PHE A 235 -21.03 17.21 -15.12
N ASP A 236 -20.49 18.12 -14.30
CA ASP A 236 -20.06 17.80 -12.93
C ASP A 236 -21.23 17.66 -11.95
N LYS A 237 -22.42 18.09 -12.37
CA LYS A 237 -23.62 18.01 -11.56
C LYS A 237 -23.89 16.56 -11.15
N ASP A 238 -24.15 16.38 -9.86
CA ASP A 238 -24.44 15.10 -9.18
C ASP A 238 -23.27 14.10 -9.09
N ILE A 239 -22.08 14.43 -9.60
CA ILE A 239 -20.86 13.67 -9.35
C ILE A 239 -20.38 13.93 -7.91
N VAL A 240 -20.02 12.88 -7.18
CA VAL A 240 -19.36 13.01 -5.87
C VAL A 240 -17.88 12.70 -6.00
N PHE A 241 -17.04 13.69 -5.71
CA PHE A 241 -15.59 13.53 -5.67
C PHE A 241 -15.18 13.00 -4.29
N VAL A 242 -14.48 11.86 -4.25
CA VAL A 242 -14.03 11.22 -3.02
C VAL A 242 -12.51 11.34 -2.94
N CYS A 243 -12.02 12.20 -2.04
CA CYS A 243 -10.60 12.48 -1.92
C CYS A 243 -10.02 11.84 -0.65
N ALA A 244 -8.79 11.35 -0.74
CA ALA A 244 -8.02 11.03 0.45
C ALA A 244 -7.68 12.32 1.23
N GLY A 245 -7.57 12.22 2.56
CA GLY A 245 -7.24 13.37 3.41
C GLY A 245 -5.91 14.04 3.06
N VAL A 246 -5.00 13.31 2.41
CA VAL A 246 -3.66 13.76 2.05
C VAL A 246 -3.57 14.32 0.64
N VAL A 247 -4.66 14.48 -0.12
CA VAL A 247 -4.56 15.02 -1.49
C VAL A 247 -3.99 16.43 -1.51
N HIS A 248 -3.37 16.82 -2.62
CA HIS A 248 -2.81 18.15 -2.77
C HIS A 248 -3.90 19.24 -2.62
N PRO A 249 -3.68 20.32 -1.84
CA PRO A 249 -4.71 21.32 -1.54
C PRO A 249 -5.36 21.96 -2.77
N LYS A 250 -4.62 22.11 -3.88
CA LYS A 250 -5.16 22.57 -5.16
C LYS A 250 -6.32 21.73 -5.67
N ALA A 251 -6.33 20.41 -5.42
CA ALA A 251 -7.46 19.56 -5.81
C ALA A 251 -8.73 20.04 -5.11
N ILE A 252 -8.65 20.32 -3.80
CA ILE A 252 -9.77 20.84 -3.01
C ILE A 252 -10.16 22.26 -3.44
N GLU A 253 -9.19 23.11 -3.78
CA GLU A 253 -9.42 24.43 -4.35
C GLU A 253 -10.23 24.36 -5.65
N TYR A 254 -9.84 23.49 -6.58
CA TYR A 254 -10.54 23.30 -7.85
C TYR A 254 -11.95 22.75 -7.68
N LEU A 255 -12.19 21.88 -6.70
CA LEU A 255 -13.52 21.39 -6.35
C LEU A 255 -14.40 22.51 -5.80
N LYS A 256 -13.88 23.30 -4.85
CA LYS A 256 -14.59 24.43 -4.24
C LYS A 256 -14.92 25.52 -5.25
N GLY A 257 -13.93 25.94 -6.05
CA GLY A 257 -14.08 27.02 -7.03
C GLY A 257 -15.13 26.75 -8.11
N ARG A 258 -15.53 25.48 -8.28
CA ARG A 258 -16.54 25.03 -9.25
C ARG A 258 -17.81 24.45 -8.59
N ASN A 259 -17.96 24.64 -7.28
CA ASN A 259 -19.11 24.15 -6.50
C ASN A 259 -19.37 22.63 -6.67
N ARG A 260 -18.30 21.85 -6.84
CA ARG A 260 -18.39 20.39 -6.98
C ARG A 260 -18.71 19.76 -5.63
N LYS A 261 -19.48 18.67 -5.64
CA LYS A 261 -19.79 17.91 -4.43
C LYS A 261 -18.64 16.96 -4.13
N TYR A 262 -18.10 17.04 -2.92
CA TYR A 262 -17.00 16.17 -2.53
C TYR A 262 -17.06 15.80 -1.05
N LEU A 263 -16.38 14.71 -0.73
CA LEU A 263 -16.08 14.32 0.63
C LEU A 263 -14.61 13.91 0.74
N ILE A 264 -14.08 14.01 1.95
CA ILE A 264 -12.68 13.70 2.24
C ILE A 264 -12.64 12.57 3.26
N MET A 265 -11.85 11.53 2.98
CA MET A 265 -11.66 10.39 3.88
C MET A 265 -10.21 10.33 4.35
N PRO A 266 -9.93 10.30 5.66
CA PRO A 266 -8.55 10.19 6.14
C PRO A 266 -7.99 8.81 5.76
N ARG A 267 -6.68 8.76 5.44
CA ARG A 267 -5.98 7.49 5.31
C ARG A 267 -5.61 6.96 6.69
N TYR A 268 -5.51 5.63 6.83
CA TYR A 268 -5.04 5.00 8.07
C TYR A 268 -3.54 5.26 8.28
N LEU A 269 -3.21 6.45 8.78
CA LEU A 269 -1.85 6.94 9.04
C LEU A 269 -1.72 7.41 10.49
N TYR A 270 -0.49 7.44 11.01
CA TYR A 270 -0.22 7.77 12.42
C TYR A 270 -0.84 9.11 12.87
N PHE A 271 -0.73 10.16 12.04
CA PHE A 271 -1.23 11.48 12.41
C PHE A 271 -2.77 11.55 12.51
N PRO A 272 -3.56 11.13 11.49
CA PRO A 272 -5.02 11.01 11.62
C PRO A 272 -5.49 10.14 12.79
N ILE A 273 -4.78 9.04 13.09
CA ILE A 273 -5.08 8.17 14.25
C ILE A 273 -4.83 8.91 15.57
N TYR A 274 -3.71 9.63 15.67
CA TYR A 274 -3.31 10.38 16.87
C TYR A 274 -4.34 11.45 17.27
N ILE A 275 -4.89 12.17 16.29
CA ILE A 275 -5.91 13.20 16.54
C ILE A 275 -7.33 12.65 16.73
N LYS A 276 -7.50 11.31 16.69
CA LYS A 276 -8.74 10.58 17.06
C LYS A 276 -10.00 10.99 16.27
N LEU A 277 -9.88 11.26 14.96
CA LEU A 277 -11.01 11.56 14.07
C LEU A 277 -11.85 10.31 13.70
N LYS A 278 -12.26 9.53 14.71
CA LYS A 278 -12.99 8.25 14.54
C LYS A 278 -14.35 8.40 13.85
N TYR A 279 -14.86 9.62 13.71
CA TYR A 279 -16.13 9.87 13.02
C TYR A 279 -16.06 9.62 11.51
N PHE A 280 -14.88 9.69 10.87
CA PHE A 280 -14.71 9.74 9.42
C PHE A 280 -14.24 8.44 8.73
N ASP A 281 -14.19 7.31 9.46
CA ASP A 281 -13.51 6.04 9.08
C ASP A 281 -12.10 6.26 8.54
N PHE A 282 -11.42 5.20 8.12
CA PHE A 282 -10.16 5.32 7.42
C PHE A 282 -10.14 4.51 6.13
N LEU A 283 -9.51 5.09 5.10
CA LEU A 283 -9.05 4.33 3.95
C LEU A 283 -7.90 3.42 4.41
N TYR A 284 -8.16 2.11 4.41
CA TYR A 284 -7.22 1.10 4.87
C TYR A 284 -6.67 0.27 3.70
N ASN A 285 -5.35 0.17 3.62
CA ASN A 285 -4.63 -0.63 2.62
C ASN A 285 -5.04 -0.34 1.15
N THR A 286 -5.15 0.94 0.81
CA THR A 286 -5.47 1.41 -0.55
C THR A 286 -4.24 2.11 -1.15
N PRO A 287 -3.32 1.39 -1.82
CA PRO A 287 -2.10 1.97 -2.37
C PRO A 287 -2.29 2.69 -3.72
N SER A 288 -3.44 2.51 -4.39
CA SER A 288 -3.79 3.27 -5.59
C SER A 288 -5.28 3.61 -5.61
N VAL A 289 -5.68 4.52 -6.50
CA VAL A 289 -7.08 4.96 -6.67
C VAL A 289 -8.02 3.79 -6.97
N ALA A 290 -7.57 2.79 -7.74
CA ALA A 290 -8.36 1.59 -8.02
C ALA A 290 -8.67 0.77 -6.76
N HIS A 291 -7.72 0.67 -5.83
CA HIS A 291 -7.94 0.01 -4.54
C HIS A 291 -8.89 0.80 -3.66
N MET A 292 -8.81 2.13 -3.69
CA MET A 292 -9.75 3.01 -3.00
C MET A 292 -11.18 2.80 -3.53
N SER A 293 -11.37 2.80 -4.85
CA SER A 293 -12.66 2.51 -5.49
C SER A 293 -13.18 1.12 -5.15
N TYR A 294 -12.30 0.11 -5.11
CA TYR A 294 -12.65 -1.25 -4.72
C TYR A 294 -13.10 -1.32 -3.26
N PHE A 295 -12.34 -0.70 -2.36
CA PHE A 295 -12.69 -0.63 -0.94
C PHE A 295 -14.05 0.05 -0.72
N LEU A 296 -14.30 1.18 -1.38
CA LEU A 296 -15.59 1.87 -1.34
C LEU A 296 -16.72 1.01 -1.90
N SER A 297 -16.47 0.29 -3.01
CA SER A 297 -17.45 -0.62 -3.61
C SER A 297 -17.88 -1.74 -2.65
N VAL A 298 -16.93 -2.29 -1.88
CA VAL A 298 -17.21 -3.28 -0.83
C VAL A 298 -18.04 -2.65 0.29
N LEU A 299 -17.66 -1.46 0.79
CA LEU A 299 -18.39 -0.80 1.88
C LEU A 299 -19.83 -0.43 1.49
N LEU A 300 -20.06 -0.04 0.23
CA LEU A 300 -21.37 0.25 -0.34
C LEU A 300 -22.19 -1.02 -0.63
N ASN A 301 -21.65 -2.20 -0.32
CA ASN A 301 -22.34 -3.50 -0.42
C ASN A 301 -22.79 -3.85 -1.83
N HIS A 302 -21.95 -3.53 -2.83
CA HIS A 302 -22.11 -4.09 -4.17
C HIS A 302 -21.86 -5.60 -4.13
N LYS A 303 -22.53 -6.35 -5.01
CA LYS A 303 -22.39 -7.81 -5.14
C LYS A 303 -21.36 -8.17 -6.20
N ASN A 304 -21.25 -7.34 -7.24
CA ASN A 304 -20.33 -7.50 -8.35
C ASN A 304 -19.45 -6.25 -8.50
N ILE A 305 -18.15 -6.46 -8.72
CA ILE A 305 -17.20 -5.39 -9.09
C ILE A 305 -16.63 -5.73 -10.46
N ILE A 306 -16.68 -4.78 -11.40
CA ILE A 306 -16.17 -4.92 -12.76
C ILE A 306 -14.99 -3.97 -12.94
N PHE A 307 -13.84 -4.48 -13.35
CA PHE A 307 -12.70 -3.66 -13.75
C PHE A 307 -12.69 -3.38 -15.25
N ILE A 308 -12.56 -2.11 -15.62
CA ILE A 308 -12.20 -1.69 -16.99
C ILE A 308 -11.04 -0.69 -16.94
N GLY A 309 -10.13 -0.74 -17.92
CA GLY A 309 -8.90 0.06 -17.90
C GLY A 309 -7.96 -0.24 -16.73
N GLN A 310 -8.19 -1.31 -15.95
CA GLN A 310 -7.28 -1.79 -14.90
C GLN A 310 -6.24 -2.74 -15.50
N ASP A 311 -5.41 -2.23 -16.42
CA ASP A 311 -4.52 -3.12 -17.19
C ASP A 311 -3.33 -3.61 -16.38
N LEU A 312 -2.72 -2.75 -15.56
CA LEU A 312 -1.50 -3.07 -14.81
C LEU A 312 -0.39 -3.64 -15.72
N ALA A 313 -0.38 -3.20 -16.98
CA ALA A 313 0.48 -3.67 -18.04
C ALA A 313 0.53 -2.62 -19.16
N TYR A 314 1.63 -2.64 -19.92
CA TYR A 314 1.78 -1.80 -21.10
C TYR A 314 0.98 -2.41 -22.26
N ALA A 315 0.45 -1.55 -23.14
CA ALA A 315 -0.10 -1.98 -24.41
C ALA A 315 0.98 -2.58 -25.34
N GLU A 316 0.58 -3.29 -26.40
CA GLU A 316 1.51 -3.88 -27.38
C GLU A 316 2.44 -2.84 -28.03
N ASN A 317 1.96 -1.60 -28.20
CA ASN A 317 2.75 -0.48 -28.70
C ASN A 317 3.66 0.19 -27.64
N GLY A 318 3.65 -0.30 -26.40
CA GLY A 318 4.44 0.21 -25.28
C GLY A 318 3.79 1.35 -24.49
N ASN A 319 2.57 1.79 -24.83
CA ASN A 319 1.87 2.83 -24.09
C ASN A 319 1.52 2.33 -22.67
N SER A 320 1.67 3.22 -21.68
CA SER A 320 1.23 2.97 -20.31
C SER A 320 -0.17 3.46 -20.01
N HIS A 321 -0.71 4.37 -20.84
CA HIS A 321 -2.02 4.99 -20.68
C HIS A 321 -2.75 5.08 -22.04
N PRO A 322 -4.07 5.37 -22.05
CA PRO A 322 -4.82 5.71 -23.25
C PRO A 322 -4.28 6.95 -23.97
N ASP A 323 -4.53 7.04 -25.27
CA ASP A 323 -4.17 8.20 -26.10
C ASP A 323 -4.80 9.53 -25.60
N ASP A 324 -5.96 9.45 -24.96
CA ASP A 324 -6.67 10.60 -24.39
C ASP A 324 -6.16 11.02 -22.99
N TYR A 325 -5.13 10.37 -22.45
CA TYR A 325 -4.56 10.73 -21.14
C TYR A 325 -3.83 12.08 -21.20
N GLN A 326 -4.19 13.00 -20.29
CA GLN A 326 -3.71 14.40 -20.35
C GLN A 326 -2.20 14.55 -20.25
N ASN A 327 -1.49 13.61 -19.61
CA ASN A 327 -0.04 13.65 -19.41
C ASN A 327 0.73 12.83 -20.47
N SER A 328 0.09 12.46 -21.59
CA SER A 328 0.57 11.58 -22.67
C SER A 328 0.47 10.07 -22.39
N ALA A 329 0.07 9.31 -23.41
CA ALA A 329 -0.06 7.86 -23.39
C ALA A 329 1.22 7.10 -22.96
N ASN A 330 2.39 7.73 -23.10
CA ASN A 330 3.69 7.17 -22.79
C ASN A 330 4.31 7.69 -21.48
N TYR A 331 3.54 8.42 -20.65
CA TYR A 331 4.01 9.08 -19.42
C TYR A 331 4.92 8.18 -18.57
N GLU A 332 4.47 6.97 -18.28
CA GLU A 332 5.18 5.97 -17.46
C GLU A 332 5.95 4.91 -18.25
N SER A 333 5.97 4.98 -19.60
CA SER A 333 6.49 3.90 -20.44
C SER A 333 7.96 3.57 -20.24
N GLN A 334 8.78 4.52 -19.76
CA GLN A 334 10.22 4.35 -19.53
C GLN A 334 10.64 4.70 -18.10
N MET A 335 9.69 4.89 -17.19
CA MET A 335 9.99 5.28 -15.79
C MET A 335 10.56 4.13 -14.97
N TYR A 336 10.21 2.89 -15.32
CA TYR A 336 10.56 1.69 -14.57
C TYR A 336 11.09 0.60 -15.49
N GLU A 337 11.86 -0.32 -14.91
CA GLU A 337 12.30 -1.53 -15.63
C GLU A 337 11.09 -2.39 -16.02
N HIS A 338 11.11 -2.86 -17.27
CA HIS A 338 10.05 -3.72 -17.80
C HIS A 338 10.29 -5.15 -17.36
N ILE A 339 9.31 -5.72 -16.67
CA ILE A 339 9.25 -7.14 -16.31
C ILE A 339 8.04 -7.79 -16.99
N LEU A 340 7.96 -9.11 -16.93
CA LEU A 340 6.87 -9.89 -17.51
C LEU A 340 5.92 -10.42 -16.43
N THR A 341 4.65 -10.53 -16.78
CA THR A 341 3.61 -11.18 -15.96
C THR A 341 2.64 -11.93 -16.85
N GLU A 342 1.90 -12.88 -16.27
CA GLU A 342 0.79 -13.54 -16.96
C GLU A 342 -0.23 -12.51 -17.47
N ALA A 343 -0.49 -12.55 -18.77
CA ALA A 343 -1.51 -11.73 -19.42
C ALA A 343 -2.91 -12.29 -19.17
N TYR A 344 -3.92 -11.44 -19.34
CA TYR A 344 -5.33 -11.83 -19.38
C TYR A 344 -5.54 -13.12 -20.21
N GLY A 345 -6.26 -14.09 -19.65
CA GLY A 345 -6.50 -15.41 -20.23
C GLY A 345 -5.42 -16.45 -19.93
N GLY A 346 -4.30 -16.07 -19.32
CA GLY A 346 -3.29 -16.99 -18.75
C GLY A 346 -2.46 -17.79 -19.77
N LYS A 347 -2.46 -17.38 -21.05
CA LYS A 347 -1.75 -18.09 -22.14
C LYS A 347 -0.50 -17.40 -22.65
N LYS A 348 -0.32 -16.13 -22.30
CA LYS A 348 0.76 -15.27 -22.79
C LYS A 348 1.34 -14.48 -21.62
N GLU A 349 2.51 -13.91 -21.84
CA GLU A 349 3.09 -12.91 -20.96
C GLU A 349 2.88 -11.51 -21.53
N ILE A 350 2.84 -10.52 -20.64
CA ILE A 350 2.73 -9.10 -20.99
C ILE A 350 3.71 -8.29 -20.16
N LYS A 351 4.17 -7.17 -20.74
CA LYS A 351 5.09 -6.25 -20.06
C LYS A 351 4.37 -5.45 -18.99
N THR A 352 5.02 -5.30 -17.84
CA THR A 352 4.56 -4.54 -16.68
C THR A 352 5.80 -4.02 -15.91
N HIS A 353 5.61 -3.47 -14.72
CA HIS A 353 6.69 -3.08 -13.81
C HIS A 353 6.35 -3.41 -12.35
N GLU A 354 7.34 -3.28 -11.46
CA GLU A 354 7.25 -3.74 -10.06
C GLU A 354 6.06 -3.15 -9.28
N PHE A 355 5.75 -1.86 -9.44
CA PHE A 355 4.64 -1.22 -8.73
C PHE A 355 3.28 -1.69 -9.22
N TRP A 356 3.12 -1.96 -10.53
CA TRP A 356 1.90 -2.55 -11.05
C TRP A 356 1.73 -4.00 -10.60
N ILE A 357 2.82 -4.77 -10.47
CA ILE A 357 2.77 -6.10 -9.83
C ILE A 357 2.32 -6.00 -8.38
N PHE A 358 2.87 -5.05 -7.62
CA PHE A 358 2.46 -4.79 -6.25
C PHE A 358 0.97 -4.43 -6.17
N PHE A 359 0.49 -3.50 -7.00
CA PHE A 359 -0.93 -3.16 -7.09
C PHE A 359 -1.80 -4.36 -7.45
N LYS A 360 -1.38 -5.18 -8.42
CA LYS A 360 -2.07 -6.41 -8.79
C LYS A 360 -2.22 -7.35 -7.59
N GLN A 361 -1.13 -7.60 -6.86
CA GLN A 361 -1.13 -8.49 -5.70
C GLN A 361 -2.04 -8.00 -4.56
N ILE A 362 -2.11 -6.68 -4.35
CA ILE A 362 -3.03 -6.11 -3.35
C ILE A 362 -4.49 -6.26 -3.80
N LEU A 363 -4.82 -6.05 -5.09
CA LEU A 363 -6.16 -6.36 -5.61
C LEU A 363 -6.52 -7.84 -5.42
N GLU A 364 -5.61 -8.75 -5.76
CA GLU A 364 -5.80 -10.20 -5.57
C GLU A 364 -6.08 -10.53 -4.09
N ALA A 365 -5.32 -9.94 -3.17
CA ALA A 365 -5.54 -10.08 -1.73
C ALA A 365 -6.88 -9.50 -1.26
N MET A 366 -7.30 -8.36 -1.82
CA MET A 366 -8.61 -7.75 -1.51
C MET A 366 -9.76 -8.63 -2.00
N ILE A 367 -9.67 -9.21 -3.20
CA ILE A 367 -10.67 -10.13 -3.74
C ILE A 367 -10.86 -11.34 -2.82
N ILE A 368 -9.75 -11.95 -2.39
CA ILE A 368 -9.76 -13.08 -1.46
C ILE A 368 -10.35 -12.67 -0.11
N LYS A 369 -9.91 -11.54 0.44
CA LYS A 369 -10.32 -11.07 1.78
C LYS A 369 -11.81 -10.74 1.87
N TYR A 370 -12.35 -10.06 0.85
CA TYR A 370 -13.72 -9.54 0.90
C TYR A 370 -14.74 -10.48 0.29
N HIS A 371 -14.32 -11.55 -0.40
CA HIS A 371 -15.19 -12.56 -1.01
C HIS A 371 -16.28 -11.97 -1.93
N ILE A 372 -15.96 -10.88 -2.63
CA ILE A 372 -16.87 -10.22 -3.57
C ILE A 372 -16.58 -10.67 -5.00
N THR A 373 -17.65 -10.99 -5.74
CA THR A 373 -17.52 -11.44 -7.14
C THR A 373 -16.92 -10.32 -7.97
N THR A 374 -15.69 -10.53 -8.44
CA THR A 374 -14.93 -9.52 -9.16
C THR A 374 -14.69 -9.99 -10.59
N TYR A 375 -14.95 -9.14 -11.57
CA TYR A 375 -14.77 -9.41 -12.98
C TYR A 375 -13.63 -8.58 -13.53
N ASN A 376 -12.65 -9.26 -14.11
CA ASN A 376 -11.62 -8.60 -14.88
C ASN A 376 -12.09 -8.47 -16.33
N CYS A 377 -12.41 -7.25 -16.78
CA CYS A 377 -12.84 -6.97 -18.16
C CYS A 377 -11.78 -6.19 -18.96
N THR A 378 -10.51 -6.35 -18.60
CA THR A 378 -9.38 -5.65 -19.21
C THR A 378 -8.68 -6.53 -20.24
N GLU A 379 -9.34 -6.75 -21.37
CA GLU A 379 -8.78 -7.51 -22.49
C GLU A 379 -7.54 -6.79 -23.06
N GLY A 380 -6.36 -7.31 -22.72
CA GLY A 380 -5.06 -6.71 -23.02
C GLY A 380 -4.25 -6.28 -21.79
N GLY A 381 -4.77 -6.47 -20.57
CA GLY A 381 -4.06 -6.26 -19.32
C GLY A 381 -3.40 -7.51 -18.73
N ALA A 382 -2.87 -7.36 -17.52
CA ALA A 382 -2.38 -8.45 -16.69
C ALA A 382 -3.53 -9.30 -16.13
N ARG A 383 -3.26 -10.59 -15.90
CA ARG A 383 -4.16 -11.49 -15.19
C ARG A 383 -4.21 -11.12 -13.71
N ILE A 384 -5.40 -10.84 -13.19
CA ILE A 384 -5.66 -10.60 -11.76
C ILE A 384 -6.27 -11.86 -11.16
N LYS A 385 -5.50 -12.61 -10.36
CA LYS A 385 -5.97 -13.86 -9.73
C LYS A 385 -7.14 -13.62 -8.78
N GLY A 386 -8.09 -14.55 -8.76
CA GLY A 386 -9.34 -14.42 -8.01
C GLY A 386 -10.44 -13.64 -8.72
N ALA A 387 -10.12 -12.80 -9.71
CA ALA A 387 -11.13 -12.20 -10.58
C ALA A 387 -11.55 -13.16 -11.71
N ILE A 388 -12.82 -13.10 -12.11
CA ILE A 388 -13.38 -13.83 -13.24
C ILE A 388 -13.10 -13.04 -14.52
N GLU A 389 -12.33 -13.63 -15.43
CA GLU A 389 -12.04 -13.02 -16.73
C GLU A 389 -13.24 -13.16 -17.67
N LYS A 390 -13.83 -12.03 -18.07
CA LYS A 390 -14.93 -11.95 -19.04
C LYS A 390 -14.78 -10.70 -19.92
N PRO A 391 -15.17 -10.75 -21.20
CA PRO A 391 -15.30 -9.53 -22.00
C PRO A 391 -16.27 -8.53 -21.35
N PHE A 392 -16.01 -7.24 -21.47
CA PHE A 392 -16.86 -6.22 -20.83
C PHE A 392 -18.31 -6.28 -21.33
N LEU A 393 -18.51 -6.58 -22.62
CA LEU A 393 -19.85 -6.78 -23.20
C LEU A 393 -20.63 -7.88 -22.46
N TRP A 394 -19.97 -9.00 -22.14
CA TRP A 394 -20.61 -10.09 -21.40
C TRP A 394 -21.06 -9.61 -20.02
N ALA A 395 -20.21 -8.86 -19.30
CA ALA A 395 -20.55 -8.32 -17.99
C ALA A 395 -21.73 -7.36 -18.08
N CYS A 396 -21.75 -6.48 -19.09
CA CYS A 396 -22.87 -5.59 -19.35
C CYS A 396 -24.19 -6.35 -19.60
N GLU A 397 -24.17 -7.35 -20.48
CA GLU A 397 -25.39 -8.08 -20.86
C GLU A 397 -25.92 -9.00 -19.76
N ASN A 398 -25.04 -9.53 -18.89
CA ASN A 398 -25.42 -10.53 -17.87
C ASN A 398 -25.60 -9.94 -16.47
N LEU A 399 -25.02 -8.77 -16.17
CA LEU A 399 -25.05 -8.17 -14.83
C LEU A 399 -25.79 -6.84 -14.78
N LEU A 400 -26.02 -6.19 -15.92
CA LEU A 400 -26.62 -4.85 -16.01
C LEU A 400 -27.97 -4.89 -16.74
N ASP A 401 -28.92 -5.63 -16.16
CA ASP A 401 -30.26 -5.82 -16.73
C ASP A 401 -31.17 -4.60 -16.47
N LYS A 402 -31.06 -3.97 -15.29
CA LYS A 402 -31.95 -2.90 -14.82
C LYS A 402 -31.27 -1.54 -14.74
N ASP A 403 -32.02 -0.49 -15.08
CA ASP A 403 -31.61 0.89 -14.80
C ASP A 403 -31.68 1.20 -13.31
N LEU A 404 -30.70 1.96 -12.83
CA LEU A 404 -30.68 2.50 -11.48
C LEU A 404 -31.39 3.85 -11.45
N ASN A 405 -32.00 4.17 -10.31
CA ASN A 405 -32.56 5.51 -10.08
C ASN A 405 -31.41 6.51 -9.86
N LYS A 406 -30.90 7.07 -10.95
CA LYS A 406 -29.87 8.11 -10.96
C LYS A 406 -30.48 9.50 -11.24
N PRO A 407 -29.94 10.58 -10.66
CA PRO A 407 -28.81 10.61 -9.73
C PRO A 407 -29.15 9.98 -8.37
N PHE A 408 -28.15 9.42 -7.70
CA PHE A 408 -28.33 8.86 -6.36
C PHE A 408 -28.69 9.94 -5.34
N GLU A 409 -29.25 9.52 -4.20
CA GLU A 409 -29.63 10.43 -3.12
C GLU A 409 -28.48 11.37 -2.75
N LYS A 410 -28.82 12.65 -2.56
CA LYS A 410 -27.85 13.70 -2.23
C LYS A 410 -27.25 13.45 -0.85
N LEU A 411 -25.98 13.80 -0.71
CA LEU A 411 -25.25 13.70 0.54
C LEU A 411 -25.25 15.07 1.20
N GLU A 412 -25.55 15.12 2.49
CA GLU A 412 -25.57 16.36 3.28
C GLU A 412 -24.43 16.36 4.34
N PRO A 413 -23.87 17.53 4.70
CA PRO A 413 -22.79 17.64 5.68
C PRO A 413 -23.09 17.09 7.08
#